data_AF-H9BX48-F1
#
_entry.id   AF-H9BX48-F1
#
_cell.length_a   1.000
_cell.length_b   1.000
_cell.length_c   1.000
_cell.angle_alpha   90.00
_cell.angle_beta   90.00
_cell.angle_gamma   90.00
#
_symmetry.space_group_name_H-M   'P 1'
#
loop_
_entity.id
_entity.type
_entity.pdbx_description
1 polymer ?
#
loop_
_entity_poly.entity_id
_entity_poly.type
_entity_poly.pdbx_seq_one_letter_code
_entity_poly.pdbx_strand_id
1 'polypeptide(L)'
;MLNKINKIIGIILLLLFLVGCGKKESKTVNYNDKRAIKNLAAQLIDKEIQFIASGNFSSERTKSIVAGTEVSVNNRWGISFTLIEKVDDEYKEVYNTGLLEGSFDKCIVDKMKLSSFKGEMIYYNSRDFYLGSGGGDVFLYIINFSKKEIYYAHLIVQKSAGVLLYLSENIEDPMMRKFFIRYFKKDYSTLRIIKSDLL
;
A
#
# COMPACT_ATOMS: atom_id res chain seq x y z
N MET A 1 -32.13 -56.56 -18.27
CA MET A 1 -30.84 -55.84 -18.48
C MET A 1 -30.81 -54.43 -17.90
N LEU A 2 -31.93 -53.68 -17.90
CA LEU A 2 -32.03 -52.30 -17.39
C LEU A 2 -31.53 -52.09 -15.95
N ASN A 3 -31.75 -53.07 -15.07
CA ASN A 3 -31.43 -52.97 -13.64
C ASN A 3 -29.91 -53.08 -13.31
N LYS A 4 -29.11 -53.69 -14.21
CA LYS A 4 -27.64 -53.73 -14.06
C LYS A 4 -26.99 -52.43 -14.53
N ILE A 5 -27.53 -51.81 -15.59
CA ILE A 5 -27.04 -50.54 -16.14
C ILE A 5 -27.25 -49.42 -15.12
N ASN A 6 -28.42 -49.36 -14.47
CA ASN A 6 -28.71 -48.35 -13.44
C ASN A 6 -27.82 -48.50 -12.20
N LYS A 7 -27.44 -49.73 -11.81
CA LYS A 7 -26.46 -49.96 -10.73
C LYS A 7 -25.05 -49.50 -11.11
N ILE A 8 -24.63 -49.70 -12.35
CA ILE A 8 -23.32 -49.27 -12.84
C ILE A 8 -23.25 -47.73 -12.90
N ILE A 9 -24.31 -47.08 -13.39
CA ILE A 9 -24.39 -45.60 -13.44
C ILE A 9 -24.37 -45.01 -12.03
N GLY A 10 -25.08 -45.63 -11.07
CA GLY A 10 -25.07 -45.19 -9.67
C GLY A 10 -23.68 -45.27 -9.01
N ILE A 11 -22.89 -46.31 -9.33
CA ILE A 11 -21.52 -46.46 -8.82
C ILE A 11 -20.56 -45.44 -9.45
N ILE A 12 -20.72 -45.15 -10.74
CA ILE A 12 -19.90 -44.14 -11.44
C ILE A 12 -20.19 -42.73 -10.93
N LEU A 13 -21.46 -42.38 -10.66
CA LEU A 13 -21.80 -41.11 -10.03
C LEU A 13 -21.22 -40.99 -8.61
N LEU A 14 -21.23 -42.07 -7.83
CA LEU A 14 -20.69 -42.08 -6.46
C LEU A 14 -19.15 -41.92 -6.45
N LEU A 15 -18.46 -42.48 -7.45
CA LEU A 15 -17.01 -42.33 -7.63
C LEU A 15 -16.60 -40.92 -8.06
N LEU A 16 -17.44 -40.20 -8.81
CA LEU A 16 -17.19 -38.80 -9.20
C LEU A 16 -17.26 -37.82 -8.02
N PHE A 17 -17.97 -38.16 -6.93
CA PHE A 17 -18.00 -37.34 -5.71
C PHE A 17 -16.74 -37.50 -4.83
N LEU A 18 -15.93 -38.55 -5.03
CA LEU A 18 -14.70 -38.78 -4.24
C LEU A 18 -13.46 -38.04 -4.77
N VAL A 19 -13.55 -37.41 -5.94
CA VAL A 19 -12.41 -36.69 -6.58
C VAL A 19 -12.40 -35.19 -6.24
N GLY A 20 -13.35 -34.71 -5.44
CA GLY A 20 -13.58 -33.29 -5.17
C GLY A 20 -12.79 -32.67 -4.01
N CYS A 21 -11.70 -33.27 -3.53
CA CYS A 21 -10.86 -32.67 -2.48
C CYS A 21 -9.38 -32.74 -2.87
N GLY A 22 -9.05 -32.18 -4.05
CA GLY A 22 -7.68 -31.82 -4.35
C GLY A 22 -7.24 -30.77 -3.35
N LYS A 23 -6.34 -31.11 -2.42
CA LYS A 23 -5.61 -30.12 -1.62
C LYS A 23 -4.97 -29.14 -2.60
N LYS A 24 -5.49 -27.91 -2.68
CA LYS A 24 -4.81 -26.82 -3.37
C LYS A 24 -3.43 -26.71 -2.73
N GLU A 25 -2.38 -26.92 -3.51
CA GLU A 25 -1.02 -26.66 -3.04
C GLU A 25 -0.95 -25.19 -2.59
N SER A 26 -0.72 -25.00 -1.29
CA SER A 26 -0.44 -23.68 -0.73
C SER A 26 0.82 -23.15 -1.42
N LYS A 27 0.67 -22.14 -2.29
CA LYS A 27 1.82 -21.37 -2.77
C LYS A 27 2.45 -20.70 -1.55
N THR A 28 3.59 -21.21 -1.11
CA THR A 28 4.37 -20.59 -0.04
C THR A 28 5.38 -19.64 -0.69
N VAL A 29 5.29 -18.35 -0.40
CA VAL A 29 6.28 -17.37 -0.90
C VAL A 29 7.34 -17.09 0.16
N ASN A 30 8.60 -17.11 -0.26
CA ASN A 30 9.71 -16.64 0.57
C ASN A 30 9.67 -15.11 0.65
N TYR A 31 9.21 -14.56 1.77
CA TYR A 31 9.14 -13.11 1.99
C TYR A 31 10.50 -12.40 1.91
N ASN A 32 11.62 -13.10 2.07
CA ASN A 32 12.95 -12.51 1.96
C ASN A 32 13.43 -12.41 0.50
N ASP A 33 12.79 -13.13 -0.43
CA ASP A 33 13.07 -13.04 -1.85
C ASP A 33 12.22 -11.94 -2.49
N LYS A 34 12.84 -10.77 -2.68
CA LYS A 34 12.20 -9.61 -3.31
C LYS A 34 11.64 -9.91 -4.70
N ARG A 35 12.27 -10.78 -5.49
CA ARG A 35 11.77 -11.14 -6.83
C ARG A 35 10.51 -12.00 -6.72
N ALA A 36 10.52 -12.98 -5.82
CA ALA A 36 9.35 -13.84 -5.59
C ALA A 36 8.13 -13.03 -5.12
N ILE A 37 8.29 -12.13 -4.15
CA ILE A 37 7.18 -11.29 -3.68
C ILE A 37 6.73 -10.28 -4.75
N LYS A 38 7.64 -9.74 -5.56
CA LYS A 38 7.29 -8.83 -6.67
C LYS A 38 6.48 -9.55 -7.73
N ASN A 39 6.87 -10.77 -8.11
CA ASN A 39 6.15 -11.57 -9.10
C ASN A 39 4.76 -11.96 -8.60
N LEU A 40 4.64 -12.37 -7.33
CA LEU A 40 3.34 -12.65 -6.72
C LEU A 40 2.44 -11.40 -6.76
N ALA A 41 2.96 -10.24 -6.35
CA ALA A 41 2.20 -9.00 -6.32
C ALA A 41 1.77 -8.56 -7.73
N ALA A 42 2.67 -8.64 -8.72
CA ALA A 42 2.35 -8.31 -10.11
C ALA A 42 1.25 -9.21 -10.68
N GLN A 43 1.26 -10.51 -10.35
CA GLN A 43 0.21 -11.45 -10.78
C GLN A 43 -1.15 -11.17 -10.15
N LEU A 44 -1.18 -10.69 -8.91
CA LEU A 44 -2.43 -10.40 -8.20
C LEU A 44 -3.03 -9.06 -8.62
N ILE A 45 -2.19 -8.02 -8.69
CA ILE A 45 -2.61 -6.64 -8.93
C ILE A 45 -2.81 -6.35 -10.43
N ASP A 46 -2.22 -7.17 -11.30
CA ASP A 46 -2.21 -6.98 -12.76
C ASP A 46 -1.68 -5.60 -13.19
N LYS A 47 -0.63 -5.14 -12.50
CA LYS A 47 0.04 -3.86 -12.76
C LYS A 47 1.54 -3.98 -12.56
N GLU A 48 2.27 -3.04 -13.16
CA GLU A 48 3.69 -2.89 -12.89
C GLU A 48 3.92 -2.44 -11.43
N ILE A 49 4.72 -3.23 -10.71
CA ILE A 49 5.06 -2.95 -9.33
C ILE A 49 6.32 -2.06 -9.28
N GLN A 50 6.14 -0.82 -8.83
CA GLN A 50 7.20 0.18 -8.68
C GLN A 50 7.93 0.04 -7.34
N PHE A 51 7.20 -0.36 -6.29
CA PHE A 51 7.74 -0.59 -4.96
C PHE A 51 7.25 -1.93 -4.40
N ILE A 52 8.10 -2.64 -3.67
CA ILE A 52 7.71 -3.88 -3.00
C ILE A 52 8.44 -4.02 -1.66
N ALA A 53 7.68 -4.37 -0.63
CA ALA A 53 8.23 -4.64 0.68
C ALA A 53 7.45 -5.76 1.37
N SER A 54 8.16 -6.61 2.11
CA SER A 54 7.55 -7.55 3.04
C SER A 54 7.79 -7.10 4.47
N GLY A 55 6.81 -7.35 5.34
CA GLY A 55 6.88 -6.87 6.71
C GLY A 55 5.67 -7.22 7.54
N ASN A 56 5.65 -6.69 8.75
CA ASN A 56 4.56 -6.84 9.71
C ASN A 56 3.64 -5.61 9.65
N PHE A 57 2.94 -5.45 8.52
CA PHE A 57 2.17 -4.21 8.23
C PHE A 57 0.76 -4.20 8.80
N SER A 58 0.11 -5.37 8.91
CA SER A 58 -1.24 -5.51 9.46
C SER A 58 -1.25 -5.90 10.93
N SER A 59 -0.28 -6.72 11.34
CA SER A 59 -0.10 -7.17 12.71
C SER A 59 1.36 -7.52 12.99
N GLU A 60 1.75 -7.53 14.26
CA GLU A 60 3.12 -7.88 14.69
C GLU A 60 3.45 -9.37 14.53
N ARG A 61 2.46 -10.21 14.19
CA ARG A 61 2.64 -11.66 14.14
C ARG A 61 2.63 -12.21 12.72
N THR A 62 1.95 -11.53 11.80
CA THR A 62 1.76 -12.01 10.43
C THR A 62 2.60 -11.18 9.48
N LYS A 63 3.45 -11.85 8.69
CA LYS A 63 4.13 -11.21 7.57
C LYS A 63 3.15 -11.02 6.40
N SER A 64 3.18 -9.83 5.84
CA SER A 64 2.41 -9.40 4.69
C SER A 64 3.33 -8.72 3.67
N ILE A 65 2.78 -8.44 2.49
CA ILE A 65 3.47 -7.76 1.39
C ILE A 65 2.75 -6.45 1.15
N VAL A 66 3.49 -5.37 0.97
CA VAL A 66 2.96 -4.10 0.45
C VAL A 66 3.60 -3.83 -0.89
N ALA A 67 2.76 -3.61 -1.90
CA ALA A 67 3.16 -3.29 -3.26
C ALA A 67 2.69 -1.88 -3.63
N GLY A 68 3.61 -1.08 -4.17
CA GLY A 68 3.32 0.26 -4.70
C GLY A 68 3.25 0.25 -6.21
N THR A 69 2.24 0.92 -6.78
CA THR A 69 1.99 1.02 -8.22
C THR A 69 1.69 2.46 -8.62
N GLU A 70 2.04 2.85 -9.84
CA GLU A 70 1.48 4.07 -10.45
C GLU A 70 0.11 3.75 -11.04
N VAL A 71 -0.81 4.69 -10.89
CA VAL A 71 -2.20 4.54 -11.31
C VAL A 71 -2.59 5.74 -12.16
N SER A 72 -3.02 5.47 -13.39
CA SER A 72 -3.60 6.45 -14.29
C SER A 72 -5.06 6.06 -14.57
N VAL A 73 -6.00 6.82 -13.99
CA VAL A 73 -7.45 6.58 -14.14
C VAL A 73 -8.16 7.93 -14.28
N ASN A 74 -9.04 8.05 -15.26
CA ASN A 74 -9.88 9.25 -15.50
C ASN A 74 -9.06 10.56 -15.56
N ASN A 75 -7.96 10.57 -16.31
CA ASN A 75 -7.02 11.70 -16.43
C ASN A 75 -6.38 12.15 -15.12
N ARG A 76 -6.44 11.33 -14.06
CA ARG A 76 -5.67 11.53 -12.83
C ARG A 76 -4.55 10.52 -12.77
N TRP A 77 -3.34 11.01 -12.49
CA TRP A 77 -2.16 10.20 -12.22
C TRP A 77 -1.88 10.27 -10.74
N GLY A 78 -1.52 9.14 -10.14
CA GLY A 78 -0.97 9.12 -8.80
C GLY A 78 -0.27 7.81 -8.50
N ILE A 79 -0.06 7.57 -7.21
CA ILE A 79 0.45 6.31 -6.68
C ILE A 79 -0.62 5.61 -5.84
N SER A 80 -0.47 4.30 -5.68
CA SER A 80 -1.32 3.51 -4.81
C SER A 80 -0.51 2.39 -4.15
N PHE A 81 -0.86 2.06 -2.92
CA PHE A 81 -0.26 0.95 -2.19
C PHE A 81 -1.31 -0.11 -1.85
N THR A 82 -1.01 -1.36 -2.21
CA THR A 82 -1.85 -2.52 -1.93
C THR A 82 -1.19 -3.41 -0.88
N LEU A 83 -1.96 -3.77 0.16
CA LEU A 83 -1.59 -4.78 1.14
C LEU A 83 -2.07 -6.16 0.65
N ILE A 84 -1.14 -7.10 0.59
CA ILE A 84 -1.36 -8.49 0.22
C ILE A 84 -1.07 -9.38 1.44
N GLU A 85 -2.00 -10.28 1.74
CA GLU A 85 -1.92 -11.23 2.85
C GLU A 85 -2.28 -12.63 2.41
N LYS A 86 -1.80 -13.62 3.17
CA LYS A 86 -2.23 -15.01 3.02
C LYS A 86 -3.48 -15.23 3.88
N VAL A 87 -4.61 -15.47 3.24
CA VAL A 87 -5.93 -15.72 3.85
C VAL A 87 -6.46 -17.05 3.32
N ASP A 88 -6.71 -18.01 4.21
CA ASP A 88 -7.18 -19.37 3.86
C ASP A 88 -6.30 -20.06 2.80
N ASP A 89 -4.98 -20.01 3.03
CA ASP A 89 -3.94 -20.54 2.13
C ASP A 89 -3.76 -19.87 0.76
N GLU A 90 -4.50 -18.80 0.49
CA GLU A 90 -4.38 -18.01 -0.74
C GLU A 90 -3.91 -16.59 -0.46
N TYR A 91 -3.05 -16.05 -1.33
CA TYR A 91 -2.68 -14.64 -1.26
C TYR A 91 -3.79 -13.78 -1.86
N LYS A 92 -4.23 -12.76 -1.12
CA LYS A 92 -5.31 -11.86 -1.49
C LYS A 92 -4.93 -10.41 -1.21
N GLU A 93 -5.44 -9.51 -2.04
CA GLU A 93 -5.46 -8.09 -1.73
C GLU A 93 -6.49 -7.84 -0.62
N VAL A 94 -6.04 -7.33 0.52
CA VAL A 94 -6.92 -7.11 1.69
C VAL A 94 -7.17 -5.63 1.97
N TYR A 95 -6.36 -4.75 1.37
CA TYR A 95 -6.51 -3.31 1.45
C TYR A 95 -5.74 -2.61 0.33
N ASN A 96 -6.28 -1.50 -0.17
CA ASN A 96 -5.63 -0.60 -1.10
C ASN A 96 -5.88 0.85 -0.65
N THR A 97 -4.88 1.72 -0.78
CA THR A 97 -4.97 3.13 -0.34
C THR A 97 -5.90 4.01 -1.18
N GLY A 98 -6.35 3.52 -2.33
CA GLY A 98 -6.84 4.36 -3.41
C GLY A 98 -5.71 5.13 -4.09
N LEU A 99 -6.08 6.18 -4.82
CA LEU A 99 -5.17 7.07 -5.52
C LEU A 99 -4.63 8.14 -4.56
N LEU A 100 -3.31 8.27 -4.48
CA LEU A 100 -2.60 9.31 -3.73
C LEU A 100 -1.80 10.18 -4.71
N GLU A 101 -1.66 11.47 -4.40
CA GLU A 101 -0.84 12.38 -5.20
C GLU A 101 0.63 11.99 -5.14
N GLY A 102 1.33 12.10 -6.27
CA GLY A 102 2.75 11.78 -6.38
C GLY A 102 3.08 10.83 -7.53
N SER A 103 4.37 10.49 -7.60
CA SER A 103 4.94 9.53 -8.57
C SER A 103 6.03 8.71 -7.89
N PHE A 104 6.34 7.54 -8.44
CA PHE A 104 7.51 6.78 -8.01
C PHE A 104 8.82 7.32 -8.62
N ASP A 105 8.77 8.28 -9.57
CA ASP A 105 9.96 8.96 -10.08
C ASP A 105 10.61 9.82 -8.99
N LYS A 106 11.91 9.64 -8.79
CA LYS A 106 12.77 10.39 -7.84
C LYS A 106 12.27 10.47 -6.38
N CYS A 107 11.25 9.71 -6.00
CA CYS A 107 10.71 9.70 -4.65
C CYS A 107 11.63 8.99 -3.65
N ILE A 108 11.27 9.07 -2.37
CA ILE A 108 11.72 8.16 -1.32
C ILE A 108 10.52 7.33 -0.92
N VAL A 109 10.68 6.01 -0.93
CA VAL A 109 9.71 5.08 -0.37
C VAL A 109 10.45 4.03 0.43
N ASP A 110 10.06 3.85 1.69
CA ASP A 110 10.72 2.88 2.57
C ASP A 110 9.75 2.36 3.64
N LYS A 111 10.14 1.26 4.26
CA LYS A 111 9.51 0.79 5.49
C LYS A 111 9.94 1.68 6.65
N MET A 112 9.01 1.98 7.55
CA MET A 112 9.32 2.67 8.79
C MET A 112 8.60 2.03 9.97
N LYS A 113 9.09 2.31 11.17
CA LYS A 113 8.42 1.98 12.43
C LYS A 113 8.51 3.18 13.36
N LEU A 114 7.37 3.58 13.90
CA LEU A 114 7.30 4.60 14.96
C LEU A 114 7.02 3.91 16.28
N SER A 115 7.67 4.37 17.35
CA SER A 115 7.50 3.78 18.68
C SER A 115 6.05 3.85 19.20
N SER A 116 5.26 4.85 18.76
CA SER A 116 3.85 4.98 19.12
C SER A 116 2.93 3.96 18.42
N PHE A 117 3.43 3.19 17.46
CA PHE A 117 2.63 2.28 16.63
C PHE A 117 3.16 0.85 16.70
N LYS A 118 2.23 -0.11 16.73
CA LYS A 118 2.55 -1.54 16.61
C LYS A 118 2.66 -1.89 15.12
N GLY A 119 3.66 -2.70 14.77
CA GLY A 119 3.93 -3.08 13.38
C GLY A 119 4.78 -2.09 12.58
N GLU A 120 5.00 -2.42 11.32
CA GLU A 120 5.69 -1.60 10.32
C GLU A 120 4.68 -0.79 9.50
N MET A 121 5.12 0.34 8.94
CA MET A 121 4.36 1.24 8.08
C MET A 121 5.16 1.52 6.81
N ILE A 122 4.52 2.15 5.82
CA ILE A 122 5.22 2.69 4.66
C ILE A 122 5.36 4.21 4.80
N TYR A 123 6.59 4.68 4.64
CA TYR A 123 6.95 6.06 4.43
C TYR A 123 7.03 6.32 2.93
N TYR A 124 6.39 7.39 2.47
CA TYR A 124 6.57 7.91 1.12
C TYR A 124 6.85 9.42 1.17
N ASN A 125 7.76 9.87 0.33
CA ASN A 125 8.04 11.28 0.09
C ASN A 125 8.31 11.51 -1.38
N SER A 126 7.50 12.35 -2.02
CA SER A 126 7.64 12.71 -3.43
C SER A 126 8.91 13.50 -3.76
N ARG A 127 9.60 14.07 -2.75
CA ARG A 127 10.73 15.01 -2.81
C ARG A 127 10.47 16.33 -3.51
N ASP A 128 10.19 16.27 -4.80
CA ASP A 128 10.04 17.42 -5.68
C ASP A 128 8.96 17.06 -6.71
N PHE A 129 7.70 17.36 -6.37
CA PHE A 129 6.57 17.15 -7.26
C PHE A 129 6.23 18.47 -7.95
N TYR A 130 6.50 18.54 -9.26
CA TYR A 130 6.26 19.73 -10.06
C TYR A 130 5.14 19.48 -11.07
N LEU A 131 3.96 20.06 -10.82
CA LEU A 131 2.86 20.09 -11.80
C LEU A 131 2.79 21.40 -12.61
N GLY A 132 3.93 22.10 -12.76
CA GLY A 132 4.04 23.26 -13.68
C GLY A 132 3.62 24.62 -13.09
N SER A 133 3.48 24.75 -11.77
CA SER A 133 2.94 25.93 -11.09
C SER A 133 4.00 26.95 -10.62
N GLY A 134 5.17 27.08 -11.24
CA GLY A 134 6.15 28.13 -10.86
C GLY A 134 6.64 28.11 -9.39
N GLY A 135 6.36 27.01 -8.68
CA GLY A 135 6.67 26.66 -7.29
C GLY A 135 6.83 25.13 -7.18
N GLY A 136 7.06 24.61 -5.99
CA GLY A 136 7.27 23.17 -5.75
C GLY A 136 6.34 22.63 -4.68
N ASP A 137 5.75 21.47 -4.94
CA ASP A 137 4.87 20.75 -4.03
C ASP A 137 5.57 19.48 -3.54
N VAL A 138 5.40 19.14 -2.26
CA VAL A 138 5.94 17.90 -1.70
C VAL A 138 4.89 17.21 -0.86
N PHE A 139 4.44 16.05 -1.35
CA PHE A 139 3.62 15.11 -0.61
C PHE A 139 4.50 14.15 0.21
N LEU A 140 4.17 14.03 1.49
CA LEU A 140 4.72 13.03 2.41
C LEU A 140 3.57 12.21 2.99
N TYR A 141 3.61 10.90 2.81
CA TYR A 141 2.64 9.96 3.40
C TYR A 141 3.31 9.04 4.41
N ILE A 142 2.57 8.74 5.48
CA ILE A 142 2.80 7.59 6.35
C ILE A 142 1.55 6.73 6.29
N ILE A 143 1.69 5.52 5.74
CA ILE A 143 0.58 4.61 5.50
C ILE A 143 0.61 3.51 6.56
N ASN A 144 -0.40 3.51 7.42
CA ASN A 144 -0.59 2.52 8.47
C ASN A 144 -1.66 1.51 8.06
N PHE A 145 -1.21 0.39 7.50
CA PHE A 145 -2.08 -0.67 7.03
C PHE A 145 -2.86 -1.39 8.15
N SER A 146 -2.28 -1.48 9.37
CA SER A 146 -2.97 -2.11 10.51
C SER A 146 -4.23 -1.35 10.92
N LYS A 147 -4.20 -0.03 10.84
CA LYS A 147 -5.35 0.85 11.11
C LYS A 147 -6.12 1.23 9.85
N LYS A 148 -5.60 0.91 8.66
CA LYS A 148 -6.11 1.37 7.35
C LYS A 148 -6.20 2.90 7.28
N GLU A 149 -5.20 3.57 7.86
CA GLU A 149 -5.11 5.03 7.94
C GLU A 149 -3.92 5.55 7.15
N ILE A 150 -4.10 6.72 6.53
CA ILE A 150 -3.05 7.44 5.81
C ILE A 150 -2.90 8.80 6.49
N TYR A 151 -1.71 9.05 7.02
CA TYR A 151 -1.34 10.36 7.56
C TYR A 151 -0.56 11.09 6.48
N TYR A 152 -0.91 12.34 6.19
CA TYR A 152 -0.23 13.07 5.12
C TYR A 152 0.13 14.49 5.49
N ALA A 153 1.21 14.96 4.88
CA ALA A 153 1.62 16.35 4.90
C ALA A 153 1.90 16.82 3.48
N HIS A 154 1.50 18.05 3.19
CA HIS A 154 1.69 18.68 1.90
C HIS A 154 2.46 19.99 2.11
N LEU A 155 3.70 20.03 1.64
CA LEU A 155 4.53 21.23 1.63
C LEU A 155 4.32 21.96 0.31
N ILE A 156 4.03 23.27 0.40
CA ILE A 156 3.77 24.12 -0.75
C ILE A 156 4.78 25.26 -0.71
N VAL A 157 5.63 25.36 -1.73
CA VAL A 157 6.63 26.41 -1.87
C VAL A 157 6.19 27.41 -2.94
N GLN A 158 5.74 28.59 -2.50
CA GLN A 158 5.28 29.67 -3.38
C GLN A 158 6.15 30.91 -3.25
N LYS A 159 6.46 31.54 -4.38
CA LYS A 159 7.29 32.76 -4.40
C LYS A 159 6.69 33.93 -3.60
N SER A 160 5.37 34.08 -3.60
CA SER A 160 4.65 35.18 -2.94
C SER A 160 4.19 34.84 -1.51
N ALA A 161 3.79 33.60 -1.25
CA ALA A 161 3.27 33.16 0.04
C ALA A 161 4.32 32.49 0.94
N GLY A 162 5.55 32.30 0.45
CA GLY A 162 6.60 31.58 1.15
C GLY A 162 6.33 30.07 1.21
N VAL A 163 6.78 29.43 2.30
CA VAL A 163 6.66 27.98 2.49
C VAL A 163 5.52 27.68 3.44
N LEU A 164 4.55 26.92 2.97
CA LEU A 164 3.36 26.50 3.72
C LEU A 164 3.40 24.98 3.93
N LEU A 165 2.86 24.53 5.06
CA LEU A 165 2.75 23.10 5.37
C LEU A 165 1.33 22.80 5.84
N TYR A 166 0.63 21.98 5.08
CA TYR A 166 -0.60 21.35 5.51
C TYR A 166 -0.30 20.00 6.18
N LEU A 167 -1.10 19.64 7.18
CA LEU A 167 -1.09 18.34 7.87
C LEU A 167 -2.52 17.80 7.90
N SER A 168 -2.71 16.53 7.55
CA SER A 168 -4.02 15.90 7.51
C SER A 168 -4.69 15.88 8.88
N GLU A 169 -6.02 16.06 8.89
CA GLU A 169 -6.80 16.26 10.12
C GLU A 169 -6.76 15.05 11.07
N ASN A 170 -6.60 13.85 10.51
CA ASN A 170 -6.50 12.60 11.27
C ASN A 170 -5.15 12.40 12.00
N ILE A 171 -4.23 13.38 11.95
CA ILE A 171 -2.96 13.33 12.70
C ILE A 171 -3.19 13.83 14.13
N GLU A 172 -3.72 12.94 14.97
CA GLU A 172 -3.94 13.19 16.39
C GLU A 172 -2.70 12.87 17.26
N ASP A 173 -1.90 11.88 16.85
CA ASP A 173 -0.71 11.48 17.60
C ASP A 173 0.36 12.59 17.61
N PRO A 174 0.77 13.11 18.79
CA PRO A 174 1.73 14.20 18.87
C PRO A 174 3.11 13.85 18.30
N MET A 175 3.53 12.58 18.34
CA MET A 175 4.82 12.15 17.80
C MET A 175 4.80 12.15 16.27
N MET A 176 3.72 11.66 15.66
CA MET A 176 3.47 11.72 14.22
C MET A 176 3.43 13.17 13.73
N ARG A 177 2.65 14.03 14.41
CA ARG A 177 2.60 15.46 14.09
C ARG A 177 3.99 16.11 14.15
N LYS A 178 4.74 15.81 15.21
CA LYS A 178 6.10 16.32 15.41
C LYS A 178 7.08 15.79 14.36
N PHE A 179 6.93 14.54 13.91
CA PHE A 179 7.72 13.96 12.84
C PHE A 179 7.59 14.76 11.55
N PHE A 180 6.35 14.96 11.06
CA PHE A 180 6.10 15.73 9.84
C PHE A 180 6.65 17.15 9.92
N ILE A 181 6.34 17.87 11.01
CA ILE A 181 6.80 19.25 11.19
C ILE A 181 8.33 19.32 11.22
N ARG A 182 8.99 18.42 11.96
CA ARG A 182 10.46 18.43 12.08
C ARG A 182 11.14 18.06 10.77
N TYR A 183 10.57 17.14 10.00
CA TYR A 183 11.10 16.74 8.70
C TYR A 183 11.27 17.99 7.82
N PHE A 184 10.20 18.76 7.62
CA PHE A 184 10.24 19.94 6.76
C PHE A 184 10.94 21.15 7.39
N LYS A 185 10.84 21.36 8.72
CA LYS A 185 11.52 22.48 9.39
C LYS A 185 13.05 22.41 9.32
N LYS A 186 13.61 21.24 9.06
CA LYS A 186 15.06 21.07 8.86
C LYS A 186 15.55 21.93 7.70
N ASP A 187 14.81 21.92 6.59
CA ASP A 187 15.17 22.62 5.36
C ASP A 187 14.41 23.97 5.23
N TYR A 188 13.24 24.08 5.87
CA TYR A 188 12.37 25.26 5.82
C TYR A 188 12.00 25.75 7.24
N SER A 189 12.97 26.39 7.92
CA SER A 189 12.83 26.82 9.31
C SER A 189 11.66 27.79 9.55
N THR A 190 11.31 28.60 8.56
CA THR A 190 10.25 29.62 8.61
C THR A 190 8.91 29.15 8.04
N LEU A 191 8.72 27.84 7.80
CA LEU A 191 7.46 27.33 7.26
C LEU A 191 6.27 27.68 8.16
N ARG A 192 5.11 27.93 7.53
CA ARG A 192 3.85 28.24 8.23
C ARG A 192 2.89 27.06 8.10
N ILE A 193 2.32 26.62 9.20
CA ILE A 193 1.32 25.55 9.19
C ILE A 193 -0.03 26.15 8.81
N ILE A 194 -0.69 25.57 7.81
CA ILE A 194 -2.03 25.96 7.35
C ILE A 194 -3.08 24.94 7.77
N LYS A 195 -4.35 25.35 7.83
CA LYS A 195 -5.46 24.50 8.29
C LYS A 195 -6.16 23.72 7.18
N SER A 196 -6.10 24.22 5.96
CA SER A 196 -6.77 23.63 4.81
C SER A 196 -5.75 23.41 3.70
N ASP A 197 -5.87 22.29 3.01
CA ASP A 197 -5.01 21.99 1.88
C ASP A 197 -5.40 22.87 0.67
N LEU A 198 -4.44 23.15 -0.21
CA LEU A 198 -4.62 24.02 -1.37
C LEU A 198 -4.67 23.23 -2.71
N LEU A 199 -4.98 21.93 -2.63
CA LEU A 199 -5.22 21.05 -3.78
C LEU A 199 -6.59 21.25 -4.42
#